data_AF-A0A2G5VHA1-F1
#
_entry.id   AF-A0A2G5VHA1-F1
#
_cell.length_a   1.000
_cell.length_b   1.000
_cell.length_c   1.000
_cell.angle_alpha   90.00
_cell.angle_beta   90.00
_cell.angle_gamma   90.00
#
_symmetry.space_group_name_H-M   'P 1'
#
loop_
_entity.id
_entity.type
_entity.pdbx_description
1 polymer ?
#
loop_
_entity_poly.entity_id
_entity_poly.type
_entity_poly.pdbx_seq_one_letter_code
_entity_poly.pdbx_strand_id
1 'polypeptide(L)'
;MDLNGLSYDSLKTVLKHMNANSRFYITRRLPSIRLAEKATPLHIQRLLFTENSISVDGMVYTAKLFETLPSEASKEVHESIDEHGYIVDPNSVLYPGDVRMEHWKTSEAMQSRPQRDVQNLRLQLHVCPTDTIYEIPFTSKKYEVIKMLSDMFFGNRQVAWKVYLLIPPAGILRWPLEGIKPNVHMISIERPFLMDALPLIVNPSTLPMDMIRWYSLPSFEDLNHPTVTAAKELIFGEVYSREHLLQIRHPKVSVMRGVPAADLSAWVDQWMEERRPIGVHYSIRYVREPREQLEVISSRPEVFKKSEKCVKLAMGTTTTLVISYVEVRARNTVWYLDMKVCQRDA
;
A
#
# COMPACT_ATOMS: atom_id res chain seq x y z
N MET A 1 -7.02 -33.39 -3.98
CA MET A 1 -6.75 -33.82 -2.59
C MET A 1 -8.05 -33.73 -1.83
N ASP A 2 -8.56 -34.83 -1.31
CA ASP A 2 -9.78 -34.83 -0.50
C ASP A 2 -9.41 -34.50 0.95
N LEU A 3 -9.94 -33.38 1.47
CA LEU A 3 -9.68 -32.91 2.83
C LEU A 3 -10.84 -33.25 3.79
N ASN A 4 -11.96 -33.78 3.31
CA ASN A 4 -13.15 -34.02 4.14
C ASN A 4 -12.99 -35.18 5.14
N GLY A 5 -11.96 -36.01 4.99
CA GLY A 5 -11.66 -37.13 5.89
C GLY A 5 -10.59 -36.85 6.95
N LEU A 6 -10.02 -35.64 7.00
CA LEU A 6 -8.99 -35.29 7.99
C LEU A 6 -9.62 -34.90 9.33
N SER A 7 -8.95 -35.25 10.43
CA SER A 7 -9.27 -34.69 11.75
C SER A 7 -9.10 -33.17 11.73
N TYR A 8 -9.80 -32.46 12.63
CA TYR A 8 -9.73 -31.00 12.72
C TYR A 8 -8.28 -30.49 12.91
N ASP A 9 -7.49 -31.15 13.76
CA ASP A 9 -6.11 -30.76 14.03
C ASP A 9 -5.17 -31.08 12.87
N SER A 10 -5.37 -32.24 12.20
CA SER A 10 -4.64 -32.57 10.98
C SER A 10 -4.93 -31.56 9.87
N LEU A 11 -6.19 -31.16 9.71
CA LEU A 11 -6.63 -30.17 8.74
C LEU A 11 -6.00 -28.80 9.00
N LYS A 12 -6.00 -28.32 10.25
CA LYS A 12 -5.31 -27.07 10.64
C LYS A 12 -3.81 -27.12 10.34
N THR A 13 -3.18 -28.28 10.58
CA THR A 13 -1.76 -28.49 10.27
C THR A 13 -1.49 -28.35 8.77
N VAL A 14 -2.27 -29.03 7.93
CA VAL A 14 -2.15 -28.91 6.46
C VAL A 14 -2.38 -27.47 6.01
N LEU A 15 -3.46 -26.85 6.48
CA LEU A 15 -3.82 -25.48 6.13
C LEU A 15 -2.71 -24.51 6.48
N LYS A 16 -2.06 -24.64 7.65
CA LYS A 16 -0.96 -23.76 8.10
C LYS A 16 0.18 -23.66 7.06
N HIS A 17 0.43 -24.73 6.32
CA HIS A 17 1.50 -24.80 5.31
C HIS A 17 1.04 -24.43 3.89
N MET A 18 -0.25 -24.21 3.66
CA MET A 18 -0.77 -23.73 2.37
C MET A 18 -0.67 -22.21 2.24
N ASN A 19 -0.42 -21.72 1.02
CA ASN A 19 -0.55 -20.29 0.68
C ASN A 19 -2.01 -19.82 0.75
N ALA A 20 -2.21 -18.50 0.86
CA ALA A 20 -3.53 -17.90 1.07
C ALA A 20 -4.53 -18.25 -0.04
N ASN A 21 -4.16 -18.09 -1.30
CA ASN A 21 -5.06 -18.32 -2.44
C ASN A 21 -5.51 -19.78 -2.55
N SER A 22 -4.62 -20.74 -2.29
CA SER A 22 -4.99 -22.16 -2.25
C SER A 22 -6.01 -22.45 -1.15
N ARG A 23 -5.88 -21.82 0.02
CA ARG A 23 -6.87 -21.96 1.10
C ARG A 23 -8.22 -21.38 0.68
N PHE A 24 -8.25 -20.19 0.09
CA PHE A 24 -9.48 -19.55 -0.37
C PHE A 24 -10.19 -20.39 -1.43
N TYR A 25 -9.43 -20.91 -2.40
CA TYR A 25 -9.95 -21.77 -3.44
C TYR A 25 -10.60 -23.05 -2.89
N ILE A 26 -9.92 -23.77 -2.00
CA ILE A 26 -10.46 -25.03 -1.46
C ILE A 26 -11.64 -24.75 -0.52
N THR A 27 -11.58 -23.72 0.30
CA THR A 27 -12.65 -23.33 1.23
C THR A 27 -13.93 -22.90 0.52
N ARG A 28 -13.80 -22.35 -0.69
CA ARG A 28 -14.93 -22.07 -1.58
C ARG A 28 -15.60 -23.36 -2.07
N ARG A 29 -14.81 -24.39 -2.40
CA ARG A 29 -15.30 -25.69 -2.90
C ARG A 29 -15.79 -26.61 -1.79
N LEU A 30 -15.22 -26.51 -0.60
CA LEU A 30 -15.50 -27.34 0.56
C LEU A 30 -15.86 -26.45 1.76
N PRO A 31 -17.15 -26.06 1.91
CA PRO A 31 -17.57 -25.21 3.02
C PRO A 31 -17.30 -25.82 4.42
N SER A 32 -17.26 -27.15 4.53
CA SER A 32 -16.96 -27.91 5.75
C SER A 32 -15.63 -27.52 6.41
N ILE A 33 -14.64 -27.10 5.63
CA ILE A 33 -13.30 -26.76 6.15
C ILE A 33 -13.17 -25.30 6.60
N ARG A 34 -14.18 -24.45 6.40
CA ARG A 34 -14.16 -23.01 6.72
C ARG A 34 -13.75 -22.73 8.15
N LEU A 35 -14.32 -23.48 9.11
CA LEU A 35 -14.04 -23.30 10.53
C LEU A 35 -12.55 -23.51 10.84
N ALA A 36 -11.95 -24.58 10.32
CA ALA A 36 -10.53 -24.88 10.51
C ALA A 36 -9.64 -23.84 9.81
N GLU A 37 -10.01 -23.40 8.60
CA GLU A 37 -9.29 -22.38 7.85
C GLU A 37 -9.24 -21.04 8.57
N LYS A 38 -10.38 -20.58 9.11
CA LYS A 38 -10.48 -19.33 9.87
C LYS A 38 -9.80 -19.39 11.24
N ALA A 39 -9.66 -20.59 11.80
CA ALA A 39 -8.90 -20.86 13.02
C ALA A 39 -7.40 -21.14 12.77
N THR A 40 -6.92 -21.02 11.53
CA THR A 40 -5.51 -21.23 11.17
C THR A 40 -4.84 -19.89 10.81
N PRO A 41 -3.64 -19.60 11.35
CA PRO A 41 -2.91 -18.37 11.02
C PRO A 41 -2.69 -18.22 9.52
N LEU A 42 -2.88 -17.00 9.00
CA LEU A 42 -2.71 -16.67 7.59
C LEU A 42 -1.55 -15.68 7.43
N HIS A 43 -0.73 -15.88 6.40
CA HIS A 43 0.34 -14.96 6.02
C HIS A 43 0.14 -14.56 4.56
N ILE A 44 0.16 -13.26 4.30
CA ILE A 44 0.03 -12.66 2.97
C ILE A 44 1.23 -11.73 2.79
N GLN A 45 1.93 -11.88 1.67
CA GLN A 45 3.05 -11.03 1.30
C GLN A 45 2.57 -9.69 0.74
N ARG A 46 1.55 -9.71 -0.11
CA ARG A 46 1.00 -8.50 -0.74
C ARG A 46 -0.52 -8.58 -0.80
N LEU A 47 -1.18 -7.64 -0.14
CA LEU A 47 -2.62 -7.46 -0.17
C LEU A 47 -2.92 -6.08 -0.78
N LEU A 48 -3.60 -6.05 -1.92
CA LEU A 48 -4.00 -4.82 -2.58
C LEU A 48 -5.50 -4.81 -2.81
N PHE A 49 -6.11 -3.65 -2.60
CA PHE A 49 -7.50 -3.39 -2.94
C PHE A 49 -7.59 -2.29 -3.99
N THR A 50 -8.51 -2.47 -4.92
CA THR A 50 -9.05 -1.38 -5.74
C THR A 50 -10.57 -1.32 -5.51
N GLU A 51 -11.25 -0.37 -6.14
CA GLU A 51 -12.71 -0.28 -6.11
C GLU A 51 -13.39 -1.60 -6.54
N ASN A 52 -12.84 -2.28 -7.54
CA ASN A 52 -13.43 -3.45 -8.20
C ASN A 52 -12.53 -4.68 -8.17
N SER A 53 -11.47 -4.71 -7.36
CA SER A 53 -10.60 -5.90 -7.25
C SER A 53 -9.95 -6.07 -5.88
N ILE A 54 -9.63 -7.33 -5.57
CA ILE A 54 -8.73 -7.71 -4.47
C ILE A 54 -7.56 -8.49 -5.09
N SER A 55 -6.34 -8.14 -4.74
CA SER A 55 -5.15 -8.90 -5.08
C SER A 55 -4.49 -9.47 -3.83
N VAL A 56 -4.28 -10.79 -3.83
CA VAL A 56 -3.61 -11.52 -2.76
C VAL A 56 -2.43 -12.26 -3.37
N ASP A 57 -1.20 -11.91 -2.96
CA ASP A 57 0.04 -12.55 -3.40
C ASP A 57 0.16 -12.72 -4.93
N GLY A 58 -0.31 -11.70 -5.67
CA GLY A 58 -0.26 -11.66 -7.14
C GLY A 58 -1.46 -12.29 -7.84
N MET A 59 -2.32 -13.03 -7.14
CA MET A 59 -3.60 -13.48 -7.69
C MET A 59 -4.61 -12.34 -7.57
N VAL A 60 -5.22 -11.94 -8.68
CA VAL A 60 -6.12 -10.79 -8.76
C VAL A 60 -7.54 -11.26 -9.04
N TYR A 61 -8.47 -10.87 -8.18
CA TYR A 61 -9.89 -11.15 -8.27
C TYR A 61 -10.61 -9.86 -8.63
N THR A 62 -11.04 -9.70 -9.90
CA THR A 62 -11.61 -8.45 -10.42
C THR A 62 -13.06 -8.65 -10.81
N ALA A 63 -13.97 -7.85 -10.25
CA ALA A 63 -15.35 -7.77 -10.69
C ALA A 63 -15.44 -6.88 -11.94
N LYS A 64 -15.92 -7.44 -13.05
CA LYS A 64 -16.07 -6.79 -14.34
C LYS A 64 -17.50 -6.89 -14.84
N LEU A 65 -17.99 -5.80 -15.40
CA LEU A 65 -19.33 -5.74 -16.01
C LEU A 65 -19.15 -5.68 -17.52
N PHE A 66 -19.91 -6.49 -18.25
CA PHE A 66 -19.94 -6.49 -19.70
C PHE A 66 -21.35 -6.20 -20.21
N GLU A 67 -21.45 -5.50 -21.32
CA GLU A 67 -22.68 -5.25 -22.05
C GLU A 67 -22.62 -5.96 -23.41
N THR A 68 -23.65 -6.73 -23.72
CA THR A 68 -23.86 -7.31 -25.06
C THR A 68 -24.51 -6.28 -25.98
N LEU A 69 -23.83 -5.94 -27.07
CA LEU A 69 -24.30 -5.00 -28.07
C LEU A 69 -25.23 -5.69 -29.09
N PRO A 70 -26.04 -4.94 -29.87
CA PRO A 70 -26.88 -5.52 -30.93
C PRO A 70 -26.10 -6.30 -31.99
N SER A 71 -24.80 -6.02 -32.14
CA SER A 71 -23.88 -6.77 -33.00
C SER A 71 -23.35 -8.07 -32.37
N GLU A 72 -23.91 -8.49 -31.23
CA GLU A 72 -23.47 -9.60 -30.37
C GLU A 72 -22.06 -9.44 -29.77
N ALA A 73 -21.37 -8.34 -30.07
CA ALA A 73 -20.09 -8.00 -29.45
C ALA A 73 -20.29 -7.66 -27.97
N SER A 74 -19.32 -8.06 -27.13
CA SER A 74 -19.31 -7.70 -25.70
C SER A 74 -18.33 -6.55 -25.43
N LYS A 75 -18.76 -5.56 -24.64
CA LYS A 75 -17.95 -4.42 -24.24
C LYS A 75 -17.85 -4.33 -22.71
N GLU A 76 -16.66 -4.11 -22.17
CA GLU A 76 -16.48 -3.86 -20.73
C GLU A 76 -17.07 -2.49 -20.35
N VAL A 77 -17.86 -2.47 -19.28
CA VAL A 77 -18.50 -1.30 -18.69
C VAL A 77 -17.70 -0.89 -17.44
N HIS A 78 -17.06 0.28 -17.52
CA HIS A 78 -16.20 0.77 -16.45
C HIS A 78 -17.00 1.43 -15.32
N GLU A 79 -18.19 1.95 -15.61
CA GLU A 79 -19.10 2.49 -14.63
C GLU A 79 -19.64 1.39 -13.71
N SER A 80 -19.98 1.75 -12.46
CA SER A 80 -20.76 0.88 -11.59
C SER A 80 -22.24 1.10 -11.91
N ILE A 81 -22.94 0.02 -12.28
CA ILE A 81 -24.35 0.04 -12.66
C ILE A 81 -25.13 -0.78 -11.62
N ASP A 82 -26.29 -0.29 -11.18
CA ASP A 82 -27.20 -1.03 -10.31
C ASP A 82 -28.14 -1.98 -11.08
N GLU A 83 -28.92 -2.77 -10.35
CA GLU A 83 -29.91 -3.71 -10.88
C GLU A 83 -31.04 -3.03 -11.69
N HIS A 84 -31.12 -1.71 -11.69
CA HIS A 84 -32.11 -0.91 -12.41
C HIS A 84 -31.51 -0.17 -13.62
N GLY A 85 -30.21 -0.32 -13.88
CA GLY A 85 -29.54 0.29 -15.03
C GLY A 85 -29.05 1.72 -14.79
N TYR A 86 -29.02 2.21 -13.54
CA TYR A 86 -28.49 3.52 -13.19
C TYR A 86 -27.00 3.43 -12.86
N ILE A 87 -26.25 4.47 -13.25
CA ILE A 87 -24.88 4.62 -12.79
C ILE A 87 -24.91 5.02 -11.32
N VAL A 88 -24.18 4.27 -10.50
CA VAL A 88 -24.06 4.50 -9.06
C VAL A 88 -22.62 4.80 -8.69
N ASP A 89 -22.43 5.75 -7.79
CA ASP A 89 -21.11 6.03 -7.25
C ASP A 89 -20.74 4.93 -6.23
N PRO A 90 -19.67 4.16 -6.46
CA PRO A 90 -19.20 3.13 -5.52
C PRO A 90 -18.88 3.70 -4.13
N ASN A 91 -18.54 4.98 -4.01
CA ASN A 91 -18.16 5.62 -2.76
C ASN A 91 -19.35 6.26 -2.01
N SER A 92 -20.57 6.14 -2.54
CA SER A 92 -21.81 6.69 -1.94
C SER A 92 -22.41 5.83 -0.82
N VAL A 93 -22.15 4.52 -0.83
CA VAL A 93 -22.74 3.56 0.13
C VAL A 93 -21.65 2.88 0.96
N LEU A 94 -21.85 2.86 2.29
CA LEU A 94 -21.02 2.10 3.24
C LEU A 94 -21.81 0.88 3.74
N TYR A 95 -21.20 -0.30 3.66
CA TYR A 95 -21.71 -1.52 4.30
C TYR A 95 -21.06 -1.72 5.67
N PRO A 96 -21.66 -2.52 6.56
CA PRO A 96 -21.03 -2.88 7.82
C PRO A 96 -19.61 -3.45 7.62
N GLY A 97 -18.65 -2.85 8.33
CA GLY A 97 -17.22 -3.18 8.25
C GLY A 97 -16.43 -2.28 7.30
N ASP A 98 -17.08 -1.64 6.33
CA ASP A 98 -16.39 -0.78 5.37
C ASP A 98 -15.71 0.42 6.04
N VAL A 99 -14.58 0.84 5.47
CA VAL A 99 -13.80 1.98 5.96
C VAL A 99 -13.59 2.99 4.85
N ARG A 100 -13.95 4.25 5.12
CA ARG A 100 -13.74 5.35 4.18
C ARG A 100 -12.30 5.84 4.25
N MET A 101 -11.63 5.89 3.11
CA MET A 101 -10.22 6.23 2.94
C MET A 101 -10.01 7.66 2.45
N GLU A 102 -11.02 8.39 2.00
CA GLU A 102 -10.85 9.78 1.56
C GLU A 102 -12.10 10.61 1.88
N HIS A 103 -11.93 11.93 1.91
CA HIS A 103 -13.07 12.85 2.05
C HIS A 103 -14.00 12.70 0.85
N TRP A 104 -15.25 12.35 1.12
CA TRP A 104 -16.30 12.29 0.10
C TRP A 104 -16.60 13.69 -0.42
N LYS A 105 -16.44 13.88 -1.73
CA LYS A 105 -16.99 15.02 -2.44
C LYS A 105 -18.34 14.58 -2.99
N THR A 106 -19.40 15.27 -2.60
CA THR A 106 -20.76 14.98 -3.07
C THR A 106 -20.78 14.93 -4.59
N SER A 107 -21.17 13.80 -5.17
CA SER A 107 -21.45 13.75 -6.60
C SER A 107 -22.68 14.62 -6.89
N GLU A 108 -22.57 15.53 -7.85
CA GLU A 108 -23.69 16.33 -8.34
C GLU A 108 -24.74 15.42 -9.02
N ALA A 109 -26.01 15.72 -8.72
CA ALA A 109 -27.27 15.21 -9.28
C ALA A 109 -27.44 13.68 -9.48
N MET A 110 -28.47 13.14 -8.81
CA MET A 110 -29.06 11.83 -9.08
C MET A 110 -29.59 11.78 -10.53
N GLN A 111 -29.14 10.81 -11.31
CA GLN A 111 -29.50 10.68 -12.73
C GLN A 111 -31.00 10.38 -12.88
N SER A 112 -31.68 11.09 -13.78
CA SER A 112 -33.14 11.03 -13.90
C SER A 112 -33.67 9.84 -14.71
N ARG A 113 -32.82 9.10 -15.44
CA ARG A 113 -33.20 7.96 -16.29
C ARG A 113 -32.13 6.84 -16.25
N PRO A 114 -32.54 5.56 -16.36
CA PRO A 114 -31.61 4.45 -16.48
C PRO A 114 -30.80 4.60 -17.78
N GLN A 115 -29.50 4.34 -17.68
CA GLN A 115 -28.57 4.54 -18.81
C GLN A 115 -28.30 3.27 -19.60
N ARG A 116 -28.59 2.09 -19.02
CA ARG A 116 -28.24 0.79 -19.58
C ARG A 116 -29.41 -0.17 -19.50
N ASP A 117 -29.56 -1.00 -20.53
CA ASP A 117 -30.48 -2.12 -20.50
C ASP A 117 -29.86 -3.29 -19.73
N VAL A 118 -30.41 -3.54 -18.55
CA VAL A 118 -29.98 -4.56 -17.59
C VAL A 118 -29.97 -5.97 -18.20
N GLN A 119 -30.85 -6.25 -19.17
CA GLN A 119 -30.94 -7.58 -19.80
C GLN A 119 -29.66 -7.94 -20.59
N ASN A 120 -28.95 -6.93 -21.08
CA ASN A 120 -27.71 -7.07 -21.84
C ASN A 120 -26.46 -7.06 -20.95
N LEU A 121 -26.63 -6.87 -19.64
CA LEU A 121 -25.51 -6.80 -18.71
C LEU A 121 -25.14 -8.17 -18.13
N ARG A 122 -23.84 -8.44 -18.04
CA ARG A 122 -23.26 -9.65 -17.45
C ARG A 122 -22.15 -9.27 -16.48
N LEU A 123 -22.31 -9.61 -15.22
CA LEU A 123 -21.30 -9.39 -14.19
C LEU A 123 -20.46 -10.65 -14.02
N GLN A 124 -19.16 -10.49 -14.08
CA GLN A 124 -18.20 -11.58 -14.02
C GLN A 124 -17.12 -11.30 -13.00
N LEU A 125 -16.70 -12.34 -12.28
CA LEU A 125 -15.48 -12.32 -11.48
C LEU A 125 -14.36 -12.96 -12.27
N HIS A 126 -13.39 -12.15 -12.68
CA HIS A 126 -12.18 -12.59 -13.39
C HIS A 126 -11.07 -12.85 -12.40
N VAL A 127 -10.39 -14.00 -12.52
CA VAL A 127 -9.30 -14.39 -11.63
C VAL A 127 -8.02 -14.64 -12.41
N CYS A 128 -7.08 -13.70 -12.32
CA CYS A 128 -5.77 -13.76 -12.97
C CYS A 128 -4.67 -14.23 -11.98
N PRO A 129 -3.66 -15.00 -12.43
CA PRO A 129 -3.35 -15.40 -13.80
C PRO A 129 -4.01 -16.73 -14.23
N THR A 130 -4.94 -17.27 -13.46
CA THR A 130 -5.61 -18.54 -13.79
C THR A 130 -6.63 -18.43 -14.93
N ASP A 131 -6.92 -17.20 -15.38
CA ASP A 131 -7.94 -16.84 -16.37
C ASP A 131 -9.30 -17.51 -16.13
N THR A 132 -9.62 -17.74 -14.85
CA THR A 132 -10.89 -18.34 -14.45
C THR A 132 -11.94 -17.26 -14.35
N ILE A 133 -13.10 -17.51 -14.97
CA ILE A 133 -14.24 -16.59 -14.99
C ILE A 133 -15.40 -17.25 -14.23
N TYR A 134 -16.01 -16.48 -13.33
CA TYR A 134 -17.24 -16.87 -12.65
C TYR A 134 -18.35 -15.89 -13.04
N GLU A 135 -19.44 -16.42 -13.59
CA GLU A 135 -20.67 -15.64 -13.79
C GLU A 135 -21.30 -15.33 -12.44
N ILE A 136 -21.59 -14.04 -12.22
CA ILE A 136 -22.26 -13.55 -11.02
C ILE A 136 -23.63 -13.03 -11.44
N PRO A 137 -24.72 -13.45 -10.77
CA PRO A 137 -26.03 -12.87 -11.03
C PRO A 137 -25.98 -11.35 -10.93
N PHE A 138 -26.50 -10.65 -11.95
CA PHE A 138 -26.53 -9.19 -11.98
C PHE A 138 -27.69 -8.63 -11.13
N THR A 139 -27.73 -9.06 -9.88
CA THR A 139 -28.46 -8.42 -8.78
C THR A 139 -27.51 -7.65 -7.87
N SER A 140 -26.21 -7.68 -8.19
CA SER A 140 -25.14 -7.11 -7.38
C SER A 140 -24.33 -6.09 -8.17
N LYS A 141 -23.77 -5.09 -7.49
CA LYS A 141 -22.80 -4.15 -8.06
C LYS A 141 -21.38 -4.72 -7.98
N LYS A 142 -20.46 -4.21 -8.81
CA LYS A 142 -19.03 -4.63 -8.80
C LYS A 142 -18.42 -4.57 -7.39
N TYR A 143 -18.65 -3.49 -6.66
CA TYR A 143 -18.09 -3.31 -5.32
C TYR A 143 -18.74 -4.21 -4.25
N GLU A 144 -19.97 -4.69 -4.45
CA GLU A 144 -20.61 -5.66 -3.56
C GLU A 144 -19.95 -7.04 -3.70
N VAL A 145 -19.55 -7.42 -4.92
CA VAL A 145 -18.74 -8.64 -5.14
C VAL A 145 -17.41 -8.54 -4.38
N ILE A 146 -16.77 -7.37 -4.39
CA ILE A 146 -15.53 -7.15 -3.64
C ILE A 146 -15.76 -7.23 -2.13
N LYS A 147 -16.86 -6.67 -1.62
CA LYS A 147 -17.27 -6.84 -0.22
C LYS A 147 -17.47 -8.31 0.14
N MET A 148 -18.21 -9.06 -0.67
CA MET A 148 -18.41 -10.50 -0.47
C MET A 148 -17.09 -11.28 -0.45
N LEU A 149 -16.16 -10.98 -1.35
CA LEU A 149 -14.84 -11.62 -1.37
C LEU A 149 -14.01 -11.28 -0.13
N SER A 150 -14.05 -10.03 0.31
CA SER A 150 -13.37 -9.57 1.52
C SER A 150 -13.87 -10.30 2.76
N ASP A 151 -15.19 -10.40 2.93
CA ASP A 151 -15.83 -11.18 4.00
C ASP A 151 -15.45 -12.67 3.90
N MET A 152 -15.48 -13.24 2.69
CA MET A 152 -15.12 -14.64 2.45
C MET A 152 -13.65 -14.93 2.79
N PHE A 153 -12.72 -14.07 2.41
CA PHE A 153 -11.28 -14.30 2.58
C PHE A 153 -10.82 -13.99 4.01
N PHE A 154 -11.29 -12.89 4.58
CA PHE A 154 -10.72 -12.30 5.79
C PHE A 154 -11.67 -12.28 6.98
N GLY A 155 -12.98 -12.25 6.74
CA GLY A 155 -13.99 -12.24 7.79
C GLY A 155 -13.95 -13.46 8.69
N ASN A 156 -14.42 -13.31 9.93
CA ASN A 156 -14.57 -14.35 10.94
C ASN A 156 -13.27 -15.04 11.39
N ARG A 157 -12.10 -14.45 11.08
CA ARG A 157 -10.82 -14.95 11.60
C ARG A 157 -10.69 -14.60 13.08
N GLN A 158 -10.43 -15.62 13.89
CA GLN A 158 -10.23 -15.48 15.34
C GLN A 158 -8.76 -15.60 15.75
N VAL A 159 -7.87 -15.83 14.78
CA VAL A 159 -6.43 -16.02 15.01
C VAL A 159 -5.62 -15.02 14.21
N ALA A 160 -4.43 -14.70 14.72
CA ALA A 160 -3.53 -13.74 14.12
C ALA A 160 -3.24 -14.07 12.64
N TRP A 161 -3.35 -13.04 11.81
CA TRP A 161 -2.90 -13.10 10.42
C TRP A 161 -2.05 -11.89 10.10
N LYS A 162 -1.09 -12.08 9.20
CA LYS A 162 -0.06 -11.09 8.89
C LYS A 162 -0.14 -10.69 7.44
N VAL A 163 0.06 -9.40 7.20
CA VAL A 163 0.19 -8.81 5.87
C VAL A 163 1.51 -8.06 5.84
N TYR A 164 2.44 -8.47 4.97
CA TYR A 164 3.70 -7.75 4.86
C TYR A 164 3.48 -6.37 4.22
N LEU A 165 2.79 -6.31 3.08
CA LEU A 165 2.45 -5.06 2.38
C LEU A 165 0.94 -4.97 2.17
N LEU A 166 0.32 -3.94 2.74
CA LEU A 166 -1.07 -3.55 2.50
C LEU A 166 -1.12 -2.32 1.57
N ILE A 167 -1.89 -2.40 0.50
CA ILE A 167 -2.21 -1.29 -0.40
C ILE A 167 -3.72 -1.07 -0.36
N PRO A 168 -4.21 -0.06 0.38
CA PRO A 168 -5.64 0.27 0.44
C PRO A 168 -6.12 0.87 -0.90
N PRO A 169 -7.44 0.84 -1.18
CA PRO A 169 -7.99 1.48 -2.36
C PRO A 169 -8.11 2.99 -2.13
N ALA A 170 -8.38 3.73 -3.22
CA ALA A 170 -9.05 5.03 -3.09
C ALA A 170 -10.50 4.83 -2.61
N GLY A 171 -11.14 5.87 -2.09
CA GLY A 171 -12.57 5.82 -1.78
C GLY A 171 -12.88 4.98 -0.54
N ILE A 172 -13.61 3.87 -0.73
CA ILE A 172 -14.03 2.96 0.34
C ILE A 172 -13.27 1.64 0.27
N LEU A 173 -12.64 1.23 1.38
CA LEU A 173 -12.19 -0.14 1.56
C LEU A 173 -13.37 -1.01 1.97
N ARG A 174 -13.72 -1.97 1.10
CA ARG A 174 -14.68 -3.04 1.40
C ARG A 174 -14.05 -4.04 2.35
N TRP A 175 -14.20 -3.79 3.65
CA TRP A 175 -13.47 -4.51 4.70
C TRP A 175 -14.42 -5.41 5.50
N PRO A 176 -13.97 -6.56 6.04
CA PRO A 176 -14.84 -7.43 6.82
C PRO A 176 -15.34 -6.76 8.10
N LEU A 177 -16.60 -7.03 8.44
CA LEU A 177 -17.20 -6.57 9.70
C LEU A 177 -16.62 -7.32 10.91
N GLU A 178 -16.54 -8.64 10.79
CA GLU A 178 -16.21 -9.55 11.89
C GLU A 178 -14.82 -10.16 11.73
N GLY A 179 -14.21 -10.48 12.88
CA GLY A 179 -12.88 -11.08 12.97
C GLY A 179 -11.81 -10.07 13.36
N ILE A 180 -10.63 -10.59 13.68
CA ILE A 180 -9.52 -9.75 14.12
C ILE A 180 -8.81 -9.12 12.92
N LYS A 181 -8.32 -7.89 13.10
CA LYS A 181 -7.58 -7.14 12.08
C LYS A 181 -6.17 -7.73 11.88
N PRO A 182 -5.57 -7.56 10.67
CA PRO A 182 -4.25 -8.10 10.37
C PRO A 182 -3.13 -7.33 11.08
N ASN A 183 -2.06 -8.04 11.41
CA ASN A 183 -0.78 -7.40 11.72
C ASN A 183 -0.10 -7.00 10.41
N VAL A 184 -0.04 -5.69 10.16
CA VAL A 184 0.55 -5.12 8.94
C VAL A 184 1.98 -4.67 9.23
N HIS A 185 2.94 -5.01 8.36
CA HIS A 185 4.32 -4.53 8.49
C HIS A 185 4.52 -3.19 7.77
N MET A 186 4.03 -3.09 6.54
CA MET A 186 4.12 -1.88 5.72
C MET A 186 2.77 -1.57 5.08
N ILE A 187 2.37 -0.29 5.12
CA ILE A 187 1.31 0.23 4.25
C ILE A 187 1.95 1.00 3.09
N SER A 188 1.36 0.91 1.90
CA SER A 188 1.74 1.74 0.75
C SER A 188 0.52 2.52 0.26
N ILE A 189 0.58 3.83 0.47
CA ILE A 189 -0.44 4.80 0.10
C ILE A 189 -0.14 5.28 -1.33
N GLU A 190 -0.98 4.84 -2.27
CA GLU A 190 -0.84 5.16 -3.70
C GLU A 190 -1.88 6.19 -4.19
N ARG A 191 -2.87 6.49 -3.35
CA ARG A 191 -4.03 7.33 -3.62
C ARG A 191 -4.34 8.19 -2.38
N PRO A 192 -5.22 9.21 -2.45
CA PRO A 192 -5.64 9.95 -1.26
C PRO A 192 -6.10 8.99 -0.16
N PHE A 193 -5.61 9.23 1.06
CA PHE A 193 -5.79 8.34 2.20
C PHE A 193 -5.93 9.15 3.49
N LEU A 194 -7.02 8.94 4.23
CA LEU A 194 -7.25 9.51 5.55
C LEU A 194 -6.42 8.73 6.56
N MET A 195 -5.42 9.38 7.14
CA MET A 195 -4.56 8.71 8.11
C MET A 195 -5.32 8.17 9.34
N ASP A 196 -6.44 8.81 9.72
CA ASP A 196 -7.36 8.34 10.77
C ASP A 196 -8.06 7.02 10.44
N ALA A 197 -8.09 6.59 9.18
CA ALA A 197 -8.64 5.30 8.78
C ALA A 197 -7.70 4.13 9.12
N LEU A 198 -6.41 4.39 9.33
CA LEU A 198 -5.41 3.35 9.51
C LEU A 198 -5.68 2.44 10.74
N PRO A 199 -5.99 2.96 11.95
CA PRO A 199 -6.35 2.13 13.11
C PRO A 199 -7.61 1.28 12.89
N LEU A 200 -8.45 1.62 11.90
CA LEU A 200 -9.68 0.88 11.59
C LEU A 200 -9.39 -0.41 10.80
N ILE A 201 -8.26 -0.51 10.12
CA ILE A 201 -7.95 -1.62 9.19
C ILE A 201 -6.78 -2.49 9.62
N VAL A 202 -6.04 -2.11 10.65
CA VAL A 202 -4.90 -2.87 11.19
C VAL A 202 -5.11 -3.27 12.64
N ASN A 203 -4.43 -4.33 13.07
CA ASN A 203 -4.39 -4.70 14.47
C ASN A 203 -3.72 -3.58 15.29
N PRO A 204 -4.28 -3.16 16.44
CA PRO A 204 -3.62 -2.18 17.31
C PRO A 204 -2.17 -2.53 17.66
N SER A 205 -1.79 -3.81 17.74
CA SER A 205 -0.40 -4.23 18.00
C SER A 205 0.58 -3.90 16.86
N THR A 206 0.10 -3.50 15.69
CA THR A 206 0.92 -2.99 14.59
C THR A 206 1.36 -1.53 14.83
N LEU A 207 0.73 -0.81 15.76
CA LEU A 207 1.04 0.61 15.98
C LEU A 207 2.09 0.78 17.10
N PRO A 208 3.10 1.65 16.91
CA PRO A 208 3.39 2.41 15.68
C PRO A 208 3.91 1.52 14.55
N MET A 209 3.52 1.85 13.32
CA MET A 209 3.83 1.03 12.15
C MET A 209 5.32 1.05 11.81
N ASP A 210 5.84 -0.09 11.33
CA ASP A 210 7.26 -0.18 10.97
C ASP A 210 7.57 0.72 9.77
N MET A 211 6.73 0.68 8.73
CA MET A 211 6.97 1.44 7.50
C MET A 211 5.69 2.02 6.93
N ILE A 212 5.71 3.31 6.63
CA ILE A 212 4.68 3.95 5.80
C ILE A 212 5.31 4.38 4.49
N ARG A 213 4.79 3.84 3.40
CA ARG A 213 5.21 4.19 2.05
C ARG A 213 4.18 5.08 1.38
N TRP A 214 4.66 6.10 0.69
CA TRP A 214 3.88 6.89 -0.25
C TRP A 214 4.42 6.75 -1.65
N TYR A 215 3.54 6.58 -2.64
CA TYR A 215 3.95 6.67 -4.04
C TYR A 215 4.17 8.12 -4.48
N SER A 216 3.27 9.02 -4.05
CA SER A 216 3.35 10.48 -4.24
C SER A 216 3.49 11.18 -2.89
N LEU A 217 4.21 12.30 -2.84
CA LEU A 217 4.41 13.04 -1.60
C LEU A 217 3.07 13.40 -0.90
N PRO A 218 2.95 13.13 0.41
CA PRO A 218 1.79 13.51 1.22
C PRO A 218 1.69 15.02 1.43
N SER A 219 0.51 15.48 1.86
CA SER A 219 0.34 16.88 2.28
C SER A 219 1.15 17.18 3.55
N PHE A 220 1.34 18.47 3.86
CA PHE A 220 1.96 18.88 5.12
C PHE A 220 1.17 18.37 6.33
N GLU A 221 -0.16 18.35 6.27
CA GLU A 221 -1.01 17.85 7.35
C GLU A 221 -0.78 16.36 7.59
N ASP A 222 -0.72 15.57 6.51
CA ASP A 222 -0.46 14.13 6.58
C ASP A 222 0.93 13.83 7.17
N LEU A 223 1.97 14.59 6.79
CA LEU A 223 3.33 14.42 7.34
C LEU A 223 3.39 14.64 8.85
N ASN A 224 2.53 15.51 9.38
CA ASN A 224 2.47 15.83 10.81
C ASN A 224 1.45 14.98 11.57
N HIS A 225 0.73 14.09 10.90
CA HIS A 225 -0.24 13.23 11.54
C HIS A 225 0.43 12.32 12.60
N PRO A 226 -0.18 12.08 13.78
CA PRO A 226 0.44 11.32 14.86
C PRO A 226 0.88 9.90 14.46
N THR A 227 0.10 9.23 13.61
CA THR A 227 0.47 7.89 13.12
C THR A 227 1.66 7.91 12.17
N VAL A 228 1.87 9.02 11.45
CA VAL A 228 2.99 9.19 10.53
C VAL A 228 4.26 9.54 11.29
N THR A 229 4.18 10.49 12.21
CA THR A 229 5.31 10.91 13.03
C THR A 229 5.80 9.83 14.00
N ALA A 230 4.93 8.90 14.41
CA ALA A 230 5.29 7.77 15.25
C ALA A 230 5.86 6.57 14.48
N ALA A 231 5.72 6.52 13.15
CA ALA A 231 6.20 5.39 12.35
C ALA A 231 7.72 5.22 12.46
N LYS A 232 8.25 4.00 12.27
CA LYS A 232 9.70 3.80 12.40
C LYS A 232 10.48 4.32 11.19
N GLU A 233 9.86 4.31 10.01
CA GLU A 233 10.47 4.76 8.76
C GLU A 233 9.41 5.23 7.76
N LEU A 234 9.69 6.35 7.09
CA LEU A 234 8.88 6.82 5.96
C LEU A 234 9.60 6.50 4.65
N ILE A 235 8.85 5.98 3.68
CA ILE A 235 9.37 5.63 2.36
C ILE A 235 8.63 6.46 1.31
N PHE A 236 9.37 7.23 0.50
CA PHE A 236 8.81 7.99 -0.61
C PHE A 236 9.20 7.33 -1.92
N GLY A 237 8.21 7.06 -2.78
CA GLY A 237 8.41 6.56 -4.13
C GLY A 237 9.19 7.58 -4.96
N GLU A 238 8.68 8.81 -4.98
CA GLU A 238 9.24 9.94 -5.71
C GLU A 238 9.12 11.23 -4.90
N VAL A 239 9.99 12.19 -5.23
CA VAL A 239 9.87 13.55 -4.73
C VAL A 239 9.87 14.52 -5.91
N TYR A 240 8.80 15.31 -6.00
CA TYR A 240 8.49 16.14 -7.16
C TYR A 240 8.80 17.63 -7.00
N SER A 241 9.03 18.12 -5.78
CA SER A 241 9.32 19.54 -5.57
C SER A 241 10.25 19.77 -4.37
N ARG A 242 11.05 20.83 -4.49
CA ARG A 242 11.96 21.29 -3.43
C ARG A 242 11.18 21.69 -2.17
N GLU A 243 10.06 22.37 -2.33
CA GLU A 243 9.25 22.85 -1.21
C GLU A 243 8.77 21.68 -0.34
N HIS A 244 8.31 20.59 -0.97
CA HIS A 244 7.89 19.40 -0.24
C HIS A 244 9.07 18.64 0.38
N LEU A 245 10.23 18.58 -0.29
CA LEU A 245 11.46 18.02 0.30
C LEU A 245 11.76 18.68 1.65
N LEU A 246 11.74 20.01 1.67
CA LEU A 246 12.12 20.80 2.85
C LEU A 246 11.11 20.66 4.01
N GLN A 247 9.90 20.18 3.76
CA GLN A 247 8.90 19.92 4.81
C GLN A 247 9.14 18.61 5.58
N ILE A 248 10.01 17.71 5.08
CA ILE A 248 10.19 16.39 5.69
C ILE A 248 11.03 16.49 6.98
N ARG A 249 10.39 16.25 8.12
CA ARG A 249 10.99 16.32 9.46
C ARG A 249 11.29 14.97 10.11
N HIS A 250 10.74 13.89 9.56
CA HIS A 250 10.86 12.56 10.14
C HIS A 250 12.33 12.14 10.29
N PRO A 251 12.74 11.48 11.41
CA PRO A 251 14.15 11.17 11.65
C PRO A 251 14.70 10.11 10.70
N LYS A 252 13.87 9.22 10.15
CA LYS A 252 14.29 8.14 9.26
C LYS A 252 13.48 8.12 7.97
N VAL A 253 14.14 8.37 6.84
CA VAL A 253 13.47 8.52 5.54
C VAL A 253 14.22 7.76 4.46
N SER A 254 13.47 7.09 3.58
CA SER A 254 13.99 6.38 2.42
C SER A 254 13.31 6.88 1.15
N VAL A 255 14.07 7.33 0.15
CA VAL A 255 13.56 7.81 -1.14
C VAL A 255 13.95 6.83 -2.24
N MET A 256 12.97 6.32 -2.99
CA MET A 256 13.18 5.21 -3.94
C MET A 256 13.59 5.65 -5.35
N ARG A 257 13.49 6.96 -5.63
CA ARG A 257 14.02 7.60 -6.84
C ARG A 257 15.07 8.66 -6.52
N GLY A 258 15.97 8.88 -7.47
CA GLY A 258 17.08 9.80 -7.29
C GLY A 258 16.60 11.24 -7.16
N VAL A 259 17.25 11.99 -6.28
CA VAL A 259 17.03 13.43 -6.09
C VAL A 259 18.09 14.19 -6.90
N PRO A 260 17.72 15.26 -7.65
CA PRO A 260 18.69 16.11 -8.34
C PRO A 260 19.73 16.72 -7.40
N ALA A 261 20.95 16.94 -7.87
CA ALA A 261 22.04 17.45 -7.02
C ALA A 261 21.72 18.82 -6.38
N ALA A 262 21.03 19.70 -7.11
CA ALA A 262 20.61 21.00 -6.60
C ALA A 262 19.62 20.89 -5.42
N ASP A 263 18.71 19.93 -5.45
CA ASP A 263 17.71 19.74 -4.41
C ASP A 263 18.29 18.99 -3.20
N LEU A 264 19.21 18.05 -3.44
CA LEU A 264 20.00 17.43 -2.38
C LEU A 264 20.84 18.50 -1.64
N SER A 265 21.45 19.43 -2.39
CA SER A 265 22.19 20.56 -1.82
C SER A 265 21.28 21.41 -0.92
N ALA A 266 20.08 21.77 -1.38
CA ALA A 266 19.12 22.52 -0.57
C ALA A 266 18.73 21.77 0.73
N TRP A 267 18.61 20.44 0.67
CA TRP A 267 18.41 19.61 1.86
C TRP A 267 19.57 19.67 2.85
N VAL A 268 20.81 19.62 2.34
CA VAL A 268 22.00 19.78 3.18
C VAL A 268 22.02 21.16 3.82
N ASP A 269 21.72 22.23 3.08
CA ASP A 269 21.67 23.60 3.61
C ASP A 269 20.71 23.70 4.80
N GLN A 270 19.48 23.20 4.62
CA GLN A 270 18.49 23.17 5.67
C GLN A 270 18.95 22.38 6.91
N TRP A 271 19.56 21.21 6.71
CA TRP A 271 20.02 20.39 7.84
C TRP A 271 21.13 21.07 8.64
N MET A 272 22.01 21.80 7.95
CA MET A 272 23.11 22.54 8.55
C MET A 272 22.59 23.75 9.34
N GLU A 273 21.61 24.47 8.79
CA GLU A 273 20.95 25.61 9.44
C GLU A 273 20.20 25.17 10.71
N GLU A 274 19.40 24.11 10.62
CA GLU A 274 18.55 23.63 11.72
C GLU A 274 19.28 22.76 12.75
N ARG A 275 20.53 22.38 12.46
CA ARG A 275 21.35 21.50 13.30
C ARG A 275 20.60 20.22 13.69
N ARG A 276 20.19 19.47 12.65
CA ARG A 276 19.42 18.23 12.82
C ARG A 276 20.05 17.31 13.88
N PRO A 277 19.23 16.64 14.71
CA PRO A 277 19.74 15.86 15.83
C PRO A 277 20.50 14.61 15.39
N ILE A 278 21.35 14.09 16.27
CA ILE A 278 22.06 12.82 16.08
C ILE A 278 21.04 11.69 15.86
N GLY A 279 21.34 10.80 14.91
CA GLY A 279 20.50 9.64 14.58
C GLY A 279 19.54 9.89 13.42
N VAL A 280 19.37 11.14 12.96
CA VAL A 280 18.64 11.40 11.71
C VAL A 280 19.38 10.76 10.54
N HIS A 281 18.66 9.99 9.72
CA HIS A 281 19.22 9.20 8.62
C HIS A 281 18.26 9.17 7.42
N TYR A 282 18.73 9.71 6.31
CA TYR A 282 18.01 9.69 5.03
C TYR A 282 18.79 8.82 4.03
N SER A 283 18.08 7.93 3.34
CA SER A 283 18.63 7.02 2.32
C SER A 283 17.96 7.30 0.98
N ILE A 284 18.73 7.53 -0.07
CA ILE A 284 18.22 7.90 -1.41
C ILE A 284 18.74 6.92 -2.43
N ARG A 285 17.83 6.26 -3.15
CA ARG A 285 18.16 5.30 -4.20
C ARG A 285 18.41 5.99 -5.54
N TYR A 286 19.55 5.67 -6.16
CA TYR A 286 19.91 6.07 -7.51
C TYR A 286 20.10 4.85 -8.43
N VAL A 287 19.75 5.03 -9.71
CA VAL A 287 19.97 4.02 -10.77
C VAL A 287 21.40 4.09 -11.30
N ARG A 288 22.08 5.23 -11.13
CA ARG A 288 23.47 5.48 -11.51
C ARG A 288 24.26 5.91 -10.28
N GLU A 289 25.58 5.83 -10.36
CA GLU A 289 26.46 6.26 -9.28
C GLU A 289 26.27 7.77 -9.00
N PRO A 290 25.95 8.18 -7.76
CA PRO A 290 25.59 9.56 -7.45
C PRO A 290 26.82 10.45 -7.21
N ARG A 291 27.79 10.42 -8.14
CA ARG A 291 29.03 11.21 -8.02
C ARG A 291 28.77 12.71 -8.07
N GLU A 292 27.93 13.14 -9.00
CA GLU A 292 27.54 14.55 -9.16
C GLU A 292 26.96 15.12 -7.87
N GLN A 293 26.07 14.36 -7.22
CA GLN A 293 25.47 14.70 -5.93
C GLN A 293 26.54 14.92 -4.85
N LEU A 294 27.52 14.01 -4.76
CA LEU A 294 28.58 14.11 -3.78
C LEU A 294 29.57 15.25 -4.09
N GLU A 295 29.88 15.51 -5.36
CA GLU A 295 30.80 16.57 -5.79
C GLU A 295 30.26 17.98 -5.47
N VAL A 296 28.98 18.22 -5.72
CA VAL A 296 28.32 19.49 -5.34
C VAL A 296 28.48 19.75 -3.84
N ILE A 297 28.32 18.72 -3.02
CA ILE A 297 28.47 18.81 -1.56
C ILE A 297 29.95 18.95 -1.15
N SER A 298 30.87 18.31 -1.88
CA SER A 298 32.30 18.29 -1.58
C SER A 298 32.98 19.66 -1.71
N SER A 299 32.37 20.58 -2.43
CA SER A 299 32.87 21.96 -2.64
C SER A 299 32.54 22.93 -1.48
N ARG A 300 31.79 22.46 -0.49
CA ARG A 300 31.31 23.29 0.63
C ARG A 300 32.40 23.60 1.66
N PRO A 301 32.39 24.80 2.28
CA PRO A 301 33.39 25.20 3.27
C PRO A 301 33.32 24.39 4.57
N GLU A 302 32.18 23.79 4.90
CA GLU A 302 31.99 22.99 6.11
C GLU A 302 32.63 21.60 6.02
N VAL A 303 33.11 21.20 4.85
CA VAL A 303 33.75 19.90 4.62
C VAL A 303 35.13 19.88 5.26
N PHE A 304 35.33 18.99 6.24
CA PHE A 304 36.62 18.80 6.91
C PHE A 304 37.27 17.44 6.61
N LYS A 305 36.51 16.49 6.05
CA LYS A 305 37.04 15.18 5.61
C LYS A 305 36.27 14.71 4.38
N LYS A 306 37.00 14.24 3.36
CA LYS A 306 36.42 13.67 2.14
C LYS A 306 37.21 12.46 1.64
N SER A 307 36.52 11.56 0.96
CA SER A 307 37.04 10.43 0.19
C SER A 307 36.22 10.28 -1.10
N GLU A 308 36.57 9.32 -1.96
CA GLU A 308 35.87 9.07 -3.23
C GLU A 308 34.34 8.87 -3.07
N LYS A 309 33.90 8.26 -1.97
CA LYS A 309 32.49 7.88 -1.75
C LYS A 309 31.90 8.44 -0.46
N CYS A 310 32.58 9.35 0.21
CA CYS A 310 32.13 9.89 1.49
C CYS A 310 32.63 11.32 1.72
N VAL A 311 31.75 12.18 2.23
CA VAL A 311 32.03 13.53 2.67
C VAL A 311 31.52 13.69 4.11
N LYS A 312 32.32 14.34 4.95
CA LYS A 312 31.93 14.71 6.31
C LYS A 312 31.93 16.24 6.45
N LEU A 313 30.79 16.80 6.81
CA LEU A 313 30.59 18.22 7.05
C LEU A 313 30.46 18.50 8.55
N ALA A 314 31.10 19.57 9.03
CA ALA A 314 31.00 20.01 10.42
C ALA A 314 29.66 20.72 10.64
N MET A 315 28.73 20.07 11.34
CA MET A 315 27.46 20.66 11.70
C MET A 315 27.57 21.25 13.12
N GLY A 316 28.08 22.47 13.22
CA GLY A 316 28.45 23.04 14.52
C GLY A 316 29.68 22.36 15.14
N THR A 317 29.76 22.32 16.47
CA THR A 317 30.97 21.87 17.18
C THR A 317 30.97 20.38 17.51
N THR A 318 29.80 19.78 17.76
CA THR A 318 29.67 18.44 18.33
C THR A 318 29.10 17.39 17.38
N THR A 319 28.55 17.79 16.24
CA THR A 319 27.92 16.85 15.29
C THR A 319 28.56 16.93 13.90
N THR A 320 28.39 15.86 13.15
CA THR A 320 28.92 15.72 11.79
C THR A 320 27.82 15.18 10.90
N LEU A 321 27.61 15.83 9.75
CA LEU A 321 26.81 15.27 8.67
C LEU A 321 27.72 14.38 7.82
N VAL A 322 27.44 13.08 7.82
CA VAL A 322 28.12 12.12 6.97
C VAL A 322 27.25 11.85 5.76
N ILE A 323 27.78 12.12 4.57
CA ILE A 323 27.13 11.83 3.30
C ILE A 323 28.00 10.85 2.56
N SER A 324 27.47 9.67 2.27
CA SER A 324 28.22 8.61 1.59
C SER A 324 27.31 7.83 0.67
N TYR A 325 27.88 7.10 -0.29
CA TYR A 325 27.09 6.19 -1.09
C TYR A 325 27.72 4.81 -1.22
N VAL A 326 26.86 3.80 -1.37
CA VAL A 326 27.23 2.40 -1.50
C VAL A 326 26.60 1.76 -2.74
N GLU A 327 27.37 0.90 -3.40
CA GLU A 327 26.87 0.07 -4.50
C GLU A 327 26.16 -1.16 -3.94
N VAL A 328 24.94 -1.43 -4.41
CA VAL A 328 24.20 -2.65 -4.07
C VAL A 328 23.95 -3.44 -5.36
N ARG A 329 24.58 -4.60 -5.46
CA ARG A 329 24.43 -5.52 -6.60
C ARG A 329 23.32 -6.53 -6.31
N ALA A 330 22.21 -6.41 -7.02
CA ALA A 330 21.11 -7.37 -7.04
C ALA A 330 20.85 -7.84 -8.48
N ARG A 331 19.59 -7.95 -8.92
CA ARG A 331 19.26 -8.20 -10.35
C ARG A 331 19.71 -7.05 -11.27
N ASN A 332 19.61 -5.81 -10.77
CA ASN A 332 20.17 -4.61 -11.38
C ASN A 332 21.09 -3.94 -10.35
N THR A 333 22.19 -3.33 -10.78
CA THR A 333 23.02 -2.50 -9.91
C THR A 333 22.25 -1.24 -9.54
N VAL A 334 22.18 -0.95 -8.25
CA VAL A 334 21.59 0.28 -7.71
C VAL A 334 22.54 0.89 -6.69
N TRP A 335 22.41 2.18 -6.46
CA TRP A 335 23.24 2.92 -5.52
C TRP A 335 22.35 3.53 -4.44
N TYR A 336 22.84 3.55 -3.22
CA TYR A 336 22.18 4.26 -2.11
C TYR A 336 23.10 5.35 -1.61
N LEU A 337 22.61 6.58 -1.58
CA LEU A 337 23.26 7.72 -0.94
C LEU A 337 22.62 7.90 0.43
N ASP A 338 23.43 7.78 1.47
CA ASP A 338 23.06 7.93 2.87
C ASP A 338 23.51 9.30 3.37
N MET A 339 22.60 10.03 4.01
CA MET A 339 22.86 11.23 4.79
C MET A 339 22.58 10.92 6.25
N LYS A 340 23.58 11.00 7.12
CA LYS A 340 23.44 10.63 8.53
C LYS A 340 24.10 11.65 9.45
N VAL A 341 23.36 12.10 10.46
CA VAL A 341 23.93 12.92 11.54
C VAL A 341 24.53 12.02 12.61
N CYS A 342 25.83 12.18 12.84
CA CYS A 342 26.60 11.44 13.84
C CYS A 342 27.20 12.40 14.87
N GLN A 343 27.58 11.86 16.03
CA GLN A 343 28.48 12.55 16.94
C GLN A 343 29.84 12.77 16.25
N ARG A 344 30.45 13.93 16.45
CA ARG A 344 31.75 14.24 15.88
C ARG A 344 32.82 13.38 16.58
N ASP A 345 33.59 12.65 15.78
CA ASP A 345 34.78 11.94 16.27
C ASP A 345 35.74 13.00 16.84
N ALA A 346 36.19 12.82 18.08
CA ALA A 346 37.05 13.75 18.81
C ALA A 346 38.42 13.95 18.15
#